data_AF-A0A836RSL1-F1
#
_entry.id   AF-A0A836RSL1-F1
#
_cell.length_a   1.000
_cell.length_b   1.000
_cell.length_c   1.000
_cell.angle_alpha   90.00
_cell.angle_beta   90.00
_cell.angle_gamma   90.00
#
_symmetry.space_group_name_H-M   'P 1'
#
loop_
_entity.id
_entity.type
_entity.pdbx_description
1 polymer ?
#
loop_
_entity_poly.entity_id
_entity_poly.type
_entity_poly.pdbx_seq_one_letter_code
_entity_poly.pdbx_strand_id
1 'polypeptide(L)'
;MDFVFNWKELIGYTGTVLIAASLMMNSIGKLRKVNLAGASTFAIYGLLVGAFPVFVLNCFISLVDIYYLVRMKLEKDYFELFRIFRSDNPFLLRFVEFYQDDIFRFFPSFQLDRKQKDYIIIFILRNMMPVGLFIARPIEDNNLHICLDYVIPRYRDLKTAHYFFQRTHTIFDELNCKYFFVHSEVKQHIKYLKKVGFNAAPEKGNGWFKREVQVKTGSKNKNAGH
;
A
#
# COMPACT_ATOMS: atom_id res chain seq x y z
N MET A 1 -20.17 -21.12 51.10
CA MET A 1 -20.17 -21.32 49.64
C MET A 1 -18.72 -21.21 49.20
N ASP A 2 -18.06 -22.37 49.09
CA ASP A 2 -16.65 -22.40 48.72
C ASP A 2 -16.55 -22.01 47.25
N PHE A 3 -16.02 -20.81 47.00
CA PHE A 3 -15.59 -20.36 45.69
C PHE A 3 -14.34 -21.17 45.31
N VAL A 4 -14.52 -22.47 45.05
CA VAL A 4 -13.45 -23.31 44.50
C VAL A 4 -13.26 -22.85 43.08
N PHE A 5 -12.38 -21.86 42.91
CA PHE A 5 -11.97 -21.35 41.61
C PHE A 5 -11.34 -22.51 40.84
N ASN A 6 -12.14 -23.15 40.00
CA ASN A 6 -11.74 -24.37 39.32
C ASN A 6 -10.74 -23.96 38.26
N TRP A 7 -9.44 -24.17 38.52
CA TRP A 7 -8.36 -23.82 37.60
C TRP A 7 -8.57 -24.39 36.18
N LYS A 8 -9.35 -25.48 36.07
CA LYS A 8 -9.82 -26.06 34.81
C LYS A 8 -10.78 -25.13 34.05
N GLU A 9 -11.70 -24.46 34.73
CA GLU A 9 -12.60 -23.46 34.14
C GLU A 9 -11.82 -22.22 33.68
N LEU A 10 -10.80 -21.81 34.44
CA LEU A 10 -9.91 -20.71 34.02
C LEU A 10 -9.18 -21.05 32.72
N ILE A 11 -8.71 -22.29 32.55
CA ILE A 11 -8.13 -22.77 31.28
C ILE A 11 -9.19 -22.76 30.16
N GLY A 12 -10.41 -23.19 30.45
CA GLY A 12 -11.54 -23.17 29.52
C GLY A 12 -11.85 -21.76 29.00
N TYR A 13 -12.07 -20.81 29.91
CA TYR A 13 -12.35 -19.41 29.57
C TYR A 13 -11.18 -18.74 28.84
N THR A 14 -9.95 -19.02 29.26
CA THR A 14 -8.75 -18.52 28.57
C THR A 14 -8.68 -19.07 27.14
N GLY A 15 -8.98 -20.36 26.95
CA GLY A 15 -9.05 -21.00 25.64
C GLY A 15 -10.12 -20.37 24.74
N THR A 16 -11.32 -20.13 25.25
CA THR A 16 -12.41 -19.46 24.50
C THR A 16 -12.04 -18.04 24.10
N VAL A 17 -11.43 -17.26 25.00
CA VAL A 17 -10.95 -15.90 24.71
C VAL A 17 -9.84 -15.92 23.66
N LEU A 18 -8.90 -16.86 23.74
CA LEU A 18 -7.84 -17.01 22.74
C LEU A 18 -8.38 -17.37 21.36
N ILE A 19 -9.36 -18.27 21.28
CA ILE A 19 -10.04 -18.61 20.02
C ILE A 19 -10.77 -17.39 19.45
N ALA A 20 -11.56 -16.70 20.27
CA ALA A 20 -12.25 -15.48 19.85
C ALA A 20 -11.27 -14.40 19.37
N ALA A 21 -10.18 -14.18 20.12
CA ALA A 21 -9.12 -13.25 19.75
C ALA A 21 -8.44 -13.64 18.42
N SER A 22 -8.22 -14.93 18.18
CA SER A 22 -7.65 -15.43 16.94
C SER A 22 -8.55 -15.15 15.73
N LEU A 23 -9.87 -15.31 15.89
CA LEU A 23 -10.87 -15.08 14.85
C LEU A 23 -11.04 -13.58 14.55
N MET A 24 -10.84 -12.71 15.55
CA MET A 24 -10.89 -11.26 15.38
C MET A 24 -9.65 -10.68 14.68
N MET A 25 -8.60 -11.47 14.41
CA MET A 25 -7.40 -10.96 13.74
C MET A 25 -7.59 -10.80 12.23
N ASN A 26 -7.74 -9.54 11.79
CA ASN A 26 -7.87 -9.17 10.37
C ASN A 26 -6.61 -9.41 9.51
N SER A 27 -5.48 -9.83 10.10
CA SER A 27 -4.24 -10.04 9.36
C SER A 27 -3.71 -11.44 9.62
N ILE A 28 -3.66 -12.25 8.56
CA ILE A 28 -3.08 -13.60 8.54
C ILE A 28 -1.66 -13.58 9.12
N GLY A 29 -0.87 -12.53 8.81
CA GLY A 29 0.48 -12.37 9.36
C GLY A 29 0.51 -12.05 10.85
N LYS A 30 -0.46 -11.30 11.41
CA LYS A 30 -0.55 -11.05 12.86
C LYS A 30 -0.95 -12.32 13.60
N LEU A 31 -1.92 -13.05 13.06
CA LEU A 31 -2.36 -14.33 13.60
C LEU A 31 -1.20 -15.33 13.70
N ARG A 32 -0.43 -15.49 12.62
CA ARG A 32 0.75 -16.37 12.62
C ARG A 32 1.82 -15.97 13.61
N LYS A 33 2.01 -14.67 13.90
CA LYS A 33 2.95 -14.22 14.94
C LYS A 33 2.47 -14.59 16.35
N VAL A 34 1.17 -14.45 16.61
CA VAL A 34 0.59 -14.80 17.90
C VAL A 34 0.58 -16.32 18.10
N ASN A 35 0.22 -17.08 17.07
CA ASN A 35 0.32 -18.54 17.09
C ASN A 35 1.76 -19.01 17.30
N LEU A 36 2.73 -18.38 16.62
CA LEU A 36 4.15 -18.67 16.82
C LEU A 36 4.58 -18.43 18.28
N ALA A 37 4.17 -17.31 18.88
CA ALA A 37 4.46 -17.01 20.28
C ALA A 37 3.80 -18.04 21.22
N GLY A 38 2.51 -18.31 21.03
CA GLY A 38 1.77 -19.29 21.83
C GLY A 38 2.35 -20.70 21.74
N ALA A 39 2.60 -21.17 20.51
CA ALA A 39 3.22 -22.49 20.28
C ALA A 39 4.63 -22.56 20.85
N SER A 40 5.45 -21.52 20.71
CA SER A 40 6.79 -21.50 21.34
C SER A 40 6.70 -21.61 22.86
N THR A 41 5.78 -20.88 23.51
CA THR A 41 5.54 -20.97 24.95
C THR A 41 5.05 -22.35 25.38
N PHE A 42 4.08 -22.93 24.67
CA PHE A 42 3.58 -24.27 24.98
C PHE A 42 4.59 -25.38 24.72
N ALA A 43 5.48 -25.22 23.73
CA ALA A 43 6.59 -26.13 23.54
C ALA A 43 7.52 -26.12 24.76
N ILE A 44 7.97 -24.94 25.19
CA ILE A 44 8.81 -24.78 26.40
C ILE A 44 8.12 -25.37 27.64
N TYR A 45 6.83 -25.08 27.83
CA TYR A 45 6.04 -25.65 28.92
C TYR A 45 5.99 -27.19 28.87
N GLY A 46 5.69 -27.76 27.70
CA GLY A 46 5.64 -29.22 27.50
C GLY A 46 6.98 -29.89 27.80
N LEU A 47 8.10 -29.22 27.48
CA LEU A 47 9.43 -29.69 27.82
C LEU A 47 9.67 -29.68 29.34
N LEU A 48 9.29 -28.59 30.03
CA LEU A 48 9.48 -28.43 31.48
C LEU A 48 8.68 -29.45 32.32
N VAL A 49 7.48 -29.81 31.88
CA VAL A 49 6.60 -30.75 32.60
C VAL A 49 6.79 -32.20 32.12
N GLY A 50 7.70 -32.44 31.16
CA GLY A 50 7.92 -33.77 30.58
C GLY A 50 6.77 -34.27 29.69
N ALA A 51 5.86 -33.39 29.30
CA ALA A 51 4.75 -33.68 28.40
C ALA A 51 5.22 -33.68 26.94
N PHE A 52 5.89 -34.77 26.54
CA PHE A 52 6.49 -34.92 25.21
C PHE A 52 5.51 -34.68 24.04
N PRO A 53 4.24 -35.16 24.06
CA PRO A 53 3.29 -34.88 22.98
C PRO A 53 2.99 -33.38 22.82
N VAL A 54 2.92 -32.64 23.93
CA VAL A 54 2.67 -31.19 23.92
C VAL A 54 3.87 -30.46 23.32
N PHE A 55 5.09 -30.85 23.72
CA PHE A 55 6.32 -30.29 23.18
C PHE A 55 6.42 -30.49 21.66
N VAL A 56 6.28 -31.73 21.18
CA VAL A 56 6.44 -32.07 19.76
C VAL A 56 5.43 -31.33 18.90
N LEU A 57 4.15 -31.35 19.29
CA LEU A 57 3.09 -30.70 18.51
C LEU A 57 3.32 -29.18 18.39
N ASN A 58 3.64 -28.53 19.50
CA ASN A 58 3.84 -27.08 19.50
C ASN A 58 5.16 -26.66 18.83
N CYS A 59 6.20 -27.48 18.90
CA CYS A 59 7.42 -27.28 18.13
C CYS A 59 7.13 -27.33 16.62
N PHE A 60 6.34 -28.31 16.16
CA PHE A 60 5.91 -28.38 14.77
C PHE A 60 5.09 -27.15 14.34
N ILE A 61 4.11 -26.73 15.14
CA ILE A 61 3.29 -25.53 14.85
C ILE A 61 4.19 -24.29 14.71
N SER A 62 5.12 -24.09 15.65
CA SER A 62 6.10 -23.00 15.61
C SER A 62 6.91 -23.00 14.31
N LEU A 63 7.43 -24.16 13.90
CA LEU A 63 8.18 -24.29 12.65
C LEU A 63 7.34 -23.96 11.41
N VAL A 64 6.08 -24.42 11.37
CA VAL A 64 5.14 -24.12 10.28
C VAL A 64 4.85 -22.62 10.22
N ASP A 65 4.60 -21.96 11.36
CA ASP A 65 4.34 -20.52 11.39
C ASP A 65 5.59 -19.70 11.00
N ILE A 66 6.79 -20.12 11.40
CA ILE A 66 8.05 -19.53 10.92
C ILE A 66 8.14 -19.64 9.39
N TYR A 67 7.92 -20.83 8.83
CA TYR A 67 7.95 -21.05 7.39
C TYR A 67 7.01 -20.10 6.65
N TYR A 68 5.75 -19.99 7.09
CA TYR A 68 4.78 -19.09 6.46
C TYR A 68 5.14 -17.61 6.65
N LEU A 69 5.62 -17.21 7.83
CA LEU A 69 6.05 -15.83 8.07
C LEU A 69 7.24 -15.43 7.18
N VAL A 70 8.19 -16.35 6.98
CA VAL A 70 9.32 -16.15 6.06
C VAL A 70 8.81 -16.07 4.62
N ARG A 71 7.98 -17.01 4.19
CA ARG A 71 7.39 -17.01 2.84
C ARG A 71 6.65 -15.70 2.55
N MET A 72 5.79 -15.25 3.45
CA MET A 72 5.04 -13.98 3.31
C MET A 72 5.96 -12.75 3.25
N LYS A 73 7.12 -12.79 3.90
CA LYS A 73 8.13 -11.72 3.79
C LYS A 73 8.89 -11.76 2.46
N LEU A 74 9.09 -12.97 1.92
CA LEU A 74 9.79 -13.20 0.65
C LEU A 74 8.90 -12.98 -0.57
N GLU A 75 7.58 -13.07 -0.43
CA GLU A 75 6.62 -12.69 -1.47
C GLU A 75 6.84 -11.21 -1.82
N LYS A 76 7.46 -11.00 -2.98
CA LYS A 76 7.64 -9.68 -3.56
C LYS A 76 6.33 -9.31 -4.23
N ASP A 77 5.77 -8.19 -3.81
CA ASP A 77 4.63 -7.59 -4.50
C ASP A 77 5.03 -7.25 -5.94
N TYR A 78 4.28 -7.76 -6.91
CA TYR A 78 4.41 -7.36 -8.30
C TYR A 78 3.60 -6.10 -8.51
N PHE A 79 4.26 -5.01 -8.90
CA PHE A 79 3.57 -3.77 -9.21
C PHE A 79 3.61 -3.51 -10.71
N GLU A 80 2.54 -2.94 -11.24
CA GLU A 80 2.40 -2.60 -12.65
C GLU A 80 1.69 -1.26 -12.82
N LEU A 81 2.08 -0.49 -13.83
CA LEU A 81 1.39 0.74 -14.23
C LEU A 81 0.51 0.44 -15.44
N PHE A 82 -0.80 0.46 -15.24
CA PHE A 82 -1.79 0.13 -16.27
C PHE A 82 -2.44 1.41 -16.79
N ARG A 83 -2.11 1.80 -18.03
CA ARG A 83 -2.62 3.02 -18.65
C ARG A 83 -4.00 2.81 -19.27
N ILE A 84 -4.89 3.77 -19.05
CA ILE A 84 -6.18 3.87 -19.74
C ILE A 84 -6.20 5.15 -20.57
N PHE A 85 -6.74 5.07 -21.79
CA PHE A 85 -6.74 6.18 -22.75
C PHE A 85 -8.06 6.96 -22.80
N ARG A 86 -9.10 6.45 -22.12
CA ARG A 86 -10.46 6.96 -22.18
C ARG A 86 -10.95 7.37 -20.79
N SER A 87 -11.31 8.63 -20.62
CA SER A 87 -11.87 9.18 -19.38
C SER A 87 -13.31 8.76 -19.12
N ASP A 88 -14.00 8.23 -20.13
CA ASP A 88 -15.32 7.60 -20.03
C ASP A 88 -15.28 6.08 -19.79
N ASN A 89 -14.09 5.52 -19.51
CA ASN A 89 -13.93 4.09 -19.25
C ASN A 89 -14.80 3.63 -18.05
N PRO A 90 -15.67 2.62 -18.18
CA PRO A 90 -16.59 2.22 -17.12
C PRO A 90 -15.88 1.81 -15.81
N PHE A 91 -14.75 1.12 -15.91
CA PHE A 91 -14.00 0.68 -14.73
C PHE A 91 -13.39 1.87 -13.97
N LEU A 92 -12.84 2.84 -14.69
CA LEU A 92 -12.35 4.10 -14.10
C LEU A 92 -13.47 4.83 -13.35
N LEU A 93 -14.63 5.00 -13.99
CA LEU A 93 -15.77 5.69 -13.40
C LEU A 93 -16.24 4.99 -12.12
N ARG A 94 -16.37 3.66 -12.15
CA ARG A 94 -16.78 2.86 -10.98
C ARG A 94 -15.74 2.90 -9.86
N PHE A 95 -14.46 2.92 -10.19
CA PHE A 95 -13.39 3.06 -9.19
C PHE A 95 -13.46 4.42 -8.48
N VAL A 96 -13.61 5.51 -9.24
CA VAL A 96 -13.74 6.86 -8.69
C VAL A 96 -15.00 6.99 -7.84
N GLU A 97 -16.13 6.49 -8.32
CA GLU A 97 -17.41 6.50 -7.60
C GLU A 97 -17.33 5.72 -6.28
N PHE A 98 -16.75 4.52 -6.29
CA PHE A 98 -16.62 3.69 -5.10
C PHE A 98 -15.76 4.35 -4.00
N TYR A 99 -14.72 5.09 -4.39
CA TYR A 99 -13.80 5.75 -3.46
C TYR A 99 -14.06 7.25 -3.28
N GLN A 100 -15.17 7.80 -3.80
CA GLN A 100 -15.41 9.23 -3.88
C GLN A 100 -15.29 9.96 -2.54
N ASP A 101 -15.86 9.39 -1.47
CA ASP A 101 -15.87 10.01 -0.14
C ASP A 101 -14.47 10.17 0.41
N ASP A 102 -13.59 9.21 0.14
CA ASP A 102 -12.21 9.25 0.60
C ASP A 102 -11.31 10.07 -0.34
N ILE A 103 -11.59 10.09 -1.65
CA ILE A 103 -10.95 10.99 -2.61
C ILE A 103 -11.21 12.45 -2.21
N PHE A 104 -12.46 12.84 -1.96
CA PHE A 104 -12.83 14.23 -1.67
C PHE A 104 -12.31 14.75 -0.33
N ARG A 105 -11.92 13.87 0.60
CA ARG A 105 -11.21 14.27 1.83
C ARG A 105 -9.83 14.89 1.53
N PHE A 106 -9.17 14.45 0.46
CA PHE A 106 -7.82 14.91 0.10
C PHE A 106 -7.78 15.79 -1.16
N PHE A 107 -8.73 15.58 -2.07
CA PHE A 107 -8.85 16.27 -3.35
C PHE A 107 -10.28 16.82 -3.52
N PRO A 108 -10.73 17.77 -2.68
CA PRO A 108 -12.11 18.26 -2.69
C PRO A 108 -12.52 18.91 -4.02
N SER A 109 -11.55 19.45 -4.76
CA SER A 109 -11.77 20.07 -6.07
C SER A 109 -11.62 19.09 -7.24
N PHE A 110 -11.46 17.78 -6.98
CA PHE A 110 -11.27 16.80 -8.04
C PHE A 110 -12.54 16.66 -8.91
N GLN A 111 -12.35 16.78 -10.22
CA GLN A 111 -13.39 16.55 -11.21
C GLN A 111 -12.78 15.82 -12.39
N LEU A 112 -13.49 14.79 -12.88
CA LEU A 112 -13.11 14.03 -14.06
C LEU A 112 -14.03 14.39 -15.22
N ASP A 113 -13.53 15.17 -16.17
CA ASP A 113 -14.28 15.47 -17.40
C ASP A 113 -14.22 14.28 -18.36
N ARG A 114 -15.37 13.65 -18.59
CA ARG A 114 -15.52 12.47 -19.46
C ARG A 114 -15.29 12.79 -20.94
N LYS A 115 -15.29 14.06 -21.33
CA LYS A 115 -15.05 14.51 -22.71
C LYS A 115 -13.59 14.84 -22.97
N GLN A 116 -12.80 15.04 -21.91
CA GLN A 116 -11.38 15.38 -22.01
C GLN A 116 -10.58 14.17 -22.51
N LYS A 117 -9.82 14.35 -23.59
CA LYS A 117 -9.11 13.26 -24.30
C LYS A 117 -7.61 13.18 -24.00
N ASP A 118 -7.03 14.23 -23.44
CA ASP A 118 -5.58 14.33 -23.18
C ASP A 118 -5.19 13.90 -21.76
N TYR A 119 -6.14 13.39 -20.97
CA TYR A 119 -5.83 12.86 -19.66
C TYR A 119 -4.84 11.69 -19.76
N ILE A 120 -3.84 11.73 -18.90
CA ILE A 120 -2.94 10.63 -18.60
C ILE A 120 -3.52 9.92 -17.39
N ILE A 121 -4.18 8.79 -17.61
CA ILE A 121 -4.84 8.00 -16.58
C ILE A 121 -4.07 6.70 -16.39
N ILE A 122 -3.56 6.48 -15.19
CA ILE A 122 -2.71 5.33 -14.86
C ILE A 122 -3.23 4.69 -13.57
N PHE A 123 -3.63 3.42 -13.67
CA PHE A 123 -3.85 2.59 -12.50
C PHE A 123 -2.52 2.02 -12.01
N ILE A 124 -2.31 2.10 -10.70
CA ILE A 124 -1.22 1.40 -10.02
C ILE A 124 -1.79 0.06 -9.58
N LEU A 125 -1.30 -1.02 -10.17
CA LEU A 125 -1.68 -2.38 -9.81
C LEU A 125 -0.67 -2.96 -8.83
N ARG A 126 -1.17 -3.73 -7.86
CA ARG A 126 -0.36 -4.59 -6.98
C ARG A 126 -0.93 -5.99 -7.04
N ASN A 127 -0.16 -6.93 -7.60
CA ASN A 127 -0.58 -8.30 -7.89
C ASN A 127 -1.90 -8.32 -8.71
N MET A 128 -1.94 -7.53 -9.80
CA MET A 128 -3.11 -7.32 -10.68
C MET A 128 -4.33 -6.64 -10.05
N MET A 129 -4.28 -6.27 -8.77
CA MET A 129 -5.36 -5.50 -8.13
C MET A 129 -5.10 -3.99 -8.26
N PRO A 130 -6.10 -3.17 -8.65
CA PRO A 130 -5.98 -1.72 -8.64
C PRO A 130 -5.86 -1.19 -7.21
N VAL A 131 -4.71 -0.63 -6.85
CA VAL A 131 -4.45 -0.07 -5.52
C VAL A 131 -4.28 1.44 -5.52
N GLY A 132 -4.05 2.03 -6.70
CA GLY A 132 -3.99 3.47 -6.86
C GLY A 132 -4.40 3.93 -8.24
N LEU A 133 -4.68 5.23 -8.33
CA LEU A 133 -5.12 5.91 -9.53
C LEU A 133 -4.43 7.26 -9.61
N PHE A 134 -3.67 7.43 -10.68
CA PHE A 134 -3.03 8.68 -11.04
C PHE A 134 -3.69 9.27 -12.28
N ILE A 135 -4.07 10.54 -12.20
CA ILE A 135 -4.66 11.29 -13.31
C ILE A 135 -3.92 12.62 -13.43
N ALA A 136 -3.37 12.89 -14.61
CA ALA A 136 -2.79 14.17 -14.95
C ALA A 136 -3.27 14.65 -16.31
N ARG A 137 -3.10 15.93 -16.59
CA ARG A 137 -3.32 16.52 -17.92
C ARG A 137 -2.13 17.39 -18.32
N PRO A 138 -1.80 17.45 -19.61
CA PRO A 138 -0.80 18.38 -20.10
C PRO A 138 -1.20 19.83 -19.84
N ILE A 139 -0.19 20.64 -19.54
CA ILE A 139 -0.24 22.10 -19.49
C ILE A 139 0.98 22.64 -20.25
N GLU A 140 1.06 23.96 -20.37
CA GLU A 140 2.13 24.67 -21.09
C GLU A 140 3.55 24.27 -20.65
N ASP A 141 4.51 24.45 -21.56
CA ASP A 141 5.95 24.20 -21.38
C ASP A 141 6.34 22.74 -21.06
N ASN A 142 5.61 21.77 -21.62
CA ASN A 142 5.77 20.34 -21.35
C ASN A 142 5.68 20.03 -19.86
N ASN A 143 4.70 20.63 -19.18
CA ASN A 143 4.42 20.33 -17.78
C ASN A 143 3.12 19.55 -17.65
N LEU A 144 2.96 18.87 -16.52
CA LEU A 144 1.76 18.10 -16.23
C LEU A 144 1.09 18.65 -14.97
N HIS A 145 -0.21 18.90 -15.06
CA HIS A 145 -1.04 19.16 -13.90
C HIS A 145 -1.58 17.83 -13.37
N ILE A 146 -1.25 17.49 -12.13
CA ILE A 146 -1.79 16.32 -11.41
C ILE A 146 -3.19 16.66 -10.91
N CYS A 147 -4.19 16.03 -11.51
CA CYS A 147 -5.58 16.14 -11.09
C CYS A 147 -5.88 15.21 -9.90
N LEU A 148 -5.26 14.02 -9.87
CA LEU A 148 -5.45 13.02 -8.82
C LEU A 148 -4.18 12.17 -8.65
N ASP A 149 -3.71 12.02 -7.41
CA ASP A 149 -2.70 11.03 -6.99
C ASP A 149 -3.27 10.28 -5.79
N TYR A 150 -4.08 9.25 -6.04
CA TYR A 150 -4.87 8.58 -5.02
C TYR A 150 -4.47 7.12 -4.85
N VAL A 151 -4.27 6.70 -3.60
CA VAL A 151 -4.04 5.30 -3.22
C VAL A 151 -5.12 4.90 -2.22
N ILE A 152 -5.70 3.71 -2.39
CA ILE A 152 -6.81 3.22 -1.56
C ILE A 152 -6.35 2.99 -0.10
N PRO A 153 -7.21 3.19 0.91
CA PRO A 153 -6.82 3.23 2.33
C PRO A 153 -5.94 2.07 2.80
N ARG A 154 -6.27 0.83 2.41
CA ARG A 154 -5.55 -0.39 2.82
C ARG A 154 -4.12 -0.48 2.25
N TYR A 155 -3.83 0.25 1.17
CA TYR A 155 -2.57 0.18 0.43
C TYR A 155 -1.79 1.51 0.45
N ARG A 156 -2.17 2.46 1.32
CA ARG A 156 -1.41 3.70 1.61
C ARG A 156 -0.11 3.44 2.38
N ASP A 157 0.64 2.43 1.97
CA ASP A 157 1.96 2.12 2.49
C ASP A 157 3.04 2.86 1.70
N LEU A 158 4.23 2.99 2.30
CA LEU A 158 5.38 3.63 1.64
C LEU A 158 5.83 2.90 0.37
N LYS A 159 5.51 1.59 0.25
CA LYS A 159 5.89 0.78 -0.91
C LYS A 159 5.18 1.26 -2.18
N THR A 160 3.88 1.53 -2.10
CA THR A 160 3.07 1.96 -3.26
C THR A 160 3.54 3.33 -3.77
N ALA A 161 3.78 4.28 -2.87
CA ALA A 161 4.30 5.59 -3.22
C ALA A 161 5.72 5.52 -3.83
N HIS A 162 6.60 4.69 -3.25
CA HIS A 162 7.97 4.51 -3.75
C HIS A 162 7.98 3.87 -5.15
N TYR A 163 7.14 2.84 -5.37
CA TYR A 163 7.05 2.19 -6.68
C TYR A 163 6.54 3.13 -7.75
N PHE A 164 5.47 3.90 -7.47
CA PHE A 164 4.91 4.86 -8.40
C PHE A 164 6.01 5.81 -8.90
N PHE A 165 6.67 6.55 -8.00
CA PHE A 165 7.69 7.51 -8.42
C PHE A 165 8.89 6.87 -9.12
N GLN A 166 9.34 5.67 -8.72
CA GLN A 166 10.46 5.01 -9.39
C GLN A 166 10.14 4.58 -10.82
N ARG A 167 8.92 4.07 -11.06
CA ARG A 167 8.58 3.46 -12.36
C ARG A 167 7.94 4.43 -13.33
N THR A 168 7.31 5.49 -12.82
CA THR A 168 6.68 6.49 -13.66
C THR A 168 7.66 7.31 -14.48
N HIS A 169 8.94 7.37 -14.09
CA HIS A 169 9.97 8.04 -14.88
C HIS A 169 9.92 7.61 -16.35
N THR A 170 9.80 6.32 -16.64
CA THR A 170 9.73 5.83 -18.02
C THR A 170 8.54 6.39 -18.80
N ILE A 171 7.36 6.53 -18.17
CA ILE A 171 6.16 7.07 -18.83
C ILE A 171 6.28 8.58 -19.07
N PHE A 172 6.90 9.30 -18.14
CA PHE A 172 7.00 10.75 -18.21
C PHE A 172 8.21 11.24 -19.02
N ASP A 173 9.25 10.41 -19.14
CA ASP A 173 10.37 10.60 -20.05
C ASP A 173 9.87 10.58 -21.51
N GLU A 174 8.97 9.63 -21.86
CA GLU A 174 8.31 9.58 -23.18
C GLU A 174 7.49 10.84 -23.49
N LEU A 175 6.94 11.48 -22.46
CA LEU A 175 6.15 12.71 -22.58
C LEU A 175 7.01 13.99 -22.55
N ASN A 176 8.34 13.86 -22.39
CA ASN A 176 9.28 14.98 -22.24
C ASN A 176 8.86 15.98 -21.16
N CYS A 177 8.27 15.48 -20.06
CA CYS A 177 7.70 16.31 -19.00
C CYS A 177 8.80 16.89 -18.11
N LYS A 178 8.77 18.20 -17.86
CA LYS A 178 9.75 18.89 -16.99
C LYS A 178 9.31 18.95 -15.53
N TYR A 179 8.08 19.40 -15.28
CA TYR A 179 7.55 19.55 -13.93
C TYR A 179 6.14 18.98 -13.79
N PHE A 180 5.89 18.37 -12.64
CA PHE A 180 4.55 18.17 -12.10
C PHE A 180 4.11 19.39 -11.34
N PHE A 181 2.89 19.83 -11.60
CA PHE A 181 2.18 20.82 -10.80
C PHE A 181 0.96 20.20 -10.15
N VAL A 182 0.71 20.56 -8.91
CA VAL A 182 -0.48 20.12 -8.16
C VAL A 182 -0.99 21.28 -7.32
N HIS A 183 -2.31 21.43 -7.26
CA HIS A 183 -2.96 22.38 -6.37
C HIS A 183 -3.53 21.64 -5.15
N SER A 184 -3.31 22.18 -3.95
CA SER A 184 -3.87 21.60 -2.73
C SER A 184 -3.99 22.65 -1.62
N GLU A 185 -5.17 22.71 -1.02
CA GLU A 185 -5.46 23.48 0.20
C GLU A 185 -5.55 22.59 1.45
N VAL A 186 -5.55 21.27 1.25
CA VAL A 186 -5.72 20.30 2.33
C VAL A 186 -4.40 20.12 3.07
N LYS A 187 -4.34 20.57 4.33
CA LYS A 187 -3.13 20.54 5.18
C LYS A 187 -2.42 19.17 5.20
N GLN A 188 -3.18 18.07 5.25
CA GLN A 188 -2.62 16.71 5.24
C GLN A 188 -1.98 16.36 3.90
N HIS A 189 -2.63 16.71 2.79
CA HIS A 189 -2.09 16.49 1.45
C HIS A 189 -0.85 17.37 1.22
N ILE A 190 -0.83 18.62 1.66
CA ILE A 190 0.36 19.50 1.61
C ILE A 190 1.56 18.88 2.36
N LYS A 191 1.34 18.31 3.55
CA LYS A 191 2.41 17.60 4.29
C LYS A 191 2.97 16.42 3.50
N TYR A 192 2.09 15.65 2.84
CA TYR A 192 2.50 14.55 1.97
C TYR A 192 3.33 15.06 0.79
N LEU A 193 2.85 16.08 0.07
CA LEU A 193 3.54 16.67 -1.09
C LEU A 193 4.97 17.07 -0.75
N LYS A 194 5.17 17.78 0.37
CA LYS A 194 6.51 18.15 0.86
C LYS A 194 7.39 16.92 1.12
N LYS A 195 6.84 15.87 1.74
CA LYS A 195 7.57 14.62 2.03
C LYS A 195 8.00 13.88 0.75
N VAL A 196 7.20 13.97 -0.32
CA VAL A 196 7.51 13.34 -1.62
C VAL A 196 8.23 14.30 -2.57
N GLY A 197 8.79 15.41 -2.08
CA GLY A 197 9.70 16.27 -2.85
C GLY A 197 9.05 17.36 -3.70
N PHE A 198 7.77 17.69 -3.44
CA PHE A 198 7.16 18.89 -4.02
C PHE A 198 7.54 20.13 -3.21
N ASN A 199 7.84 21.20 -3.93
CA ASN A 199 8.12 22.54 -3.39
C ASN A 199 6.99 23.50 -3.76
N ALA A 200 6.86 24.61 -3.04
CA ALA A 200 5.88 25.64 -3.39
C ALA A 200 6.19 26.19 -4.80
N ALA A 201 5.13 26.48 -5.56
CA ALA A 201 5.19 27.04 -6.92
C ALA A 201 4.44 28.38 -6.96
N PRO A 202 4.97 29.43 -6.32
CA PRO A 202 4.28 30.72 -6.22
C PRO A 202 3.97 31.35 -7.58
N GLU A 203 4.71 30.99 -8.64
CA GLU A 203 4.47 31.43 -10.01
C GLU A 203 3.12 30.99 -10.60
N LYS A 204 2.46 29.97 -10.01
CA LYS A 204 1.09 29.54 -10.39
C LYS A 204 0.01 30.08 -9.44
N GLY A 205 0.41 30.79 -8.37
CA GLY A 205 -0.47 31.31 -7.33
C GLY A 205 -0.41 30.53 -6.02
N ASN A 206 -1.21 30.95 -5.05
CA ASN A 206 -1.30 30.29 -3.74
C ASN A 206 -1.85 28.86 -3.87
N GLY A 207 -1.38 27.95 -3.01
CA GLY A 207 -1.83 26.56 -2.97
C GLY A 207 -1.20 25.65 -4.04
N TRP A 208 -0.34 26.19 -4.91
CA TRP A 208 0.37 25.42 -5.93
C TRP A 208 1.71 24.90 -5.46
N PHE A 209 1.99 23.66 -5.86
CA PHE A 209 3.25 22.98 -5.62
C PHE A 209 3.78 22.39 -6.92
N LYS A 210 5.10 22.37 -7.07
CA LYS A 210 5.79 21.75 -8.19
C LYS A 210 6.84 20.75 -7.77
N ARG A 211 7.07 19.75 -8.61
CA ARG A 211 8.17 18.80 -8.48
C ARG A 211 8.79 18.55 -9.85
N GLU A 212 10.11 18.57 -9.90
CA GLU A 212 10.86 18.22 -11.11
C GLU A 212 10.75 16.72 -11.38
N VAL A 213 10.55 16.37 -12.65
CA VAL A 213 10.61 14.98 -13.10
C VAL A 213 12.08 14.59 -13.25
N GLN A 214 12.60 13.74 -12.35
CA GLN A 214 13.99 13.30 -12.48
C GLN A 214 14.16 12.37 -13.68
N VAL A 215 14.67 12.90 -14.79
CA VAL A 215 15.00 12.09 -15.97
C VAL A 215 16.25 11.27 -15.63
N LYS A 216 16.16 9.93 -15.69
CA LYS A 216 17.37 9.11 -15.72
C LYS A 216 17.94 9.19 -17.12
N THR A 217 18.94 10.05 -17.32
CA THR A 217 19.83 9.97 -18.49
C THR A 217 20.30 8.52 -18.61
N GLY A 218 20.04 7.91 -19.77
CA GLY A 218 20.12 6.47 -19.97
C GLY A 218 21.38 5.81 -19.39
N SER A 219 21.19 4.67 -18.75
CA SER A 219 22.26 3.72 -18.49
C SER A 219 22.89 3.35 -19.84
N LYS A 220 24.04 3.95 -20.14
CA LYS A 220 24.88 3.56 -21.28
C LYS A 220 25.07 2.05 -21.23
N ASN A 221 24.67 1.43 -22.33
CA ASN A 221 24.97 0.07 -22.72
C ASN A 221 26.49 -0.15 -22.59
N LYS A 222 26.92 -0.88 -21.56
CA LYS A 222 28.26 -1.51 -21.49
C LYS A 222 28.01 -3.01 -21.33
N ASN A 223 27.77 -3.66 -22.46
CA ASN A 223 28.09 -5.06 -22.68
C ASN A 223 28.31 -5.26 -24.18
N ALA A 224 29.47 -4.77 -24.63
CA ALA A 224 30.16 -5.26 -25.80
C ALA A 224 31.60 -5.53 -25.35
N GLY A 225 32.02 -6.78 -25.44
CA GLY A 225 33.37 -7.25 -25.13
C GLY A 225 33.48 -8.01 -23.82
N HIS A 226 33.23 -9.32 -23.85
CA HIS A 226 34.26 -10.37 -23.82
C HIS A 226 33.66 -11.67 -24.36
#